data_AF-A0A924JEI4-F1
#
_entry.id   AF-A0A924JEI4-F1
#
_cell.length_a   1.000
_cell.length_b   1.000
_cell.length_c   1.000
_cell.angle_alpha   90.00
_cell.angle_beta   90.00
_cell.angle_gamma   90.00
#
_symmetry.space_group_name_H-M   'P 1'
#
loop_
_entity.id
_entity.type
_entity.pdbx_description
1 polymer ?
#
loop_
_entity_poly.entity_id
_entity_poly.type
_entity_poly.pdbx_seq_one_letter_code
_entity_poly.pdbx_strand_id
1 'polypeptide(L)' 'DAMLLLLRRENLYAHHIEGKRHDIGNKLDFLKTTVEFALKRPEFADKFRAFLEEILKKD' A
#
# COMPACT_ATOMS: atom_id res chain seq x y z
N ASP A 1 24.32 3.78 -4.57
CA ASP A 1 25.79 4.01 -4.54
C ASP A 1 26.45 3.68 -3.21
N ALA A 2 26.07 4.30 -2.09
CA ALA A 2 26.73 4.05 -0.79
C ALA A 2 26.68 2.56 -0.34
N MET A 3 25.53 1.88 -0.48
CA MET A 3 25.41 0.45 -0.16
C MET A 3 26.34 -0.44 -1.02
N LEU A 4 26.60 -0.05 -2.26
CA LEU A 4 27.52 -0.78 -3.16
C LEU A 4 28.97 -0.63 -2.71
N LEU A 5 29.34 0.51 -2.12
CA LEU A 5 30.66 0.72 -1.55
C LEU A 5 30.84 -0.11 -0.26
N LEU A 6 29.79 -0.21 0.57
CA LEU A 6 29.80 -0.96 1.82
C LEU A 6 29.96 -2.47 1.59
N LEU A 7 29.32 -3.02 0.55
CA LEU A 7 29.45 -4.41 0.11
C LEU A 7 30.90 -4.88 -0.12
N ARG A 8 31.84 -3.95 -0.37
CA ARG A 8 33.26 -4.29 -0.57
C ARG A 8 34.01 -4.56 0.73
N ARG A 9 33.43 -4.23 1.89
CA ARG A 9 34.05 -4.33 3.21
C ARG A 9 33.25 -5.23 4.16
N GLU A 10 31.93 -5.31 3.96
CA GLU A 10 31.02 -6.04 4.84
C GLU A 10 29.98 -6.83 4.04
N ASN A 11 29.47 -7.91 4.63
CA ASN A 11 28.38 -8.67 4.04
C ASN A 11 27.06 -7.91 4.17
N LEU A 12 26.34 -7.75 3.06
CA LEU A 12 24.92 -7.34 3.09
C LEU A 12 24.02 -8.55 2.86
N TYR A 13 22.91 -8.57 3.61
CA TYR A 13 21.89 -9.59 3.52
C TYR A 13 20.56 -8.95 3.15
N ALA A 14 19.82 -9.60 2.25
CA ALA A 14 18.44 -9.23 1.95
C ALA A 14 17.50 -10.08 2.80
N HIS A 15 16.51 -9.44 3.41
CA HIS A 15 15.44 -10.13 4.12
C HIS A 15 14.15 -10.05 3.32
N HIS A 16 13.53 -11.19 3.06
CA HIS A 16 12.22 -11.24 2.42
C HIS A 16 11.14 -10.99 3.49
N ILE A 17 10.50 -9.83 3.41
CA ILE A 17 9.43 -9.46 4.34
C ILE A 17 8.13 -10.09 3.85
N GLU A 18 7.43 -10.78 4.76
CA GLU A 18 6.08 -11.27 4.49
C GLU A 18 5.05 -10.16 4.69
N GLY A 19 4.20 -9.95 3.69
CA GLY A 19 3.11 -9.00 3.75
C GLY A 19 2.84 -8.32 2.42
N LYS A 20 1.84 -7.43 2.43
CA LYS A 20 1.50 -6.59 1.28
C LYS A 20 2.27 -5.27 1.40
N ARG A 21 3.09 -4.96 0.40
CA ARG A 21 3.74 -3.64 0.28
C ARG A 21 2.77 -2.67 -0.40
N HIS A 22 2.55 -1.51 0.23
CA HIS A 22 1.84 -0.39 -0.37
C HIS A 22 2.84 0.69 -0.79
N ASP A 23 2.84 1.04 -2.07
CA ASP A 23 3.71 2.09 -2.61
C ASP A 23 2.99 3.44 -2.60
N ILE A 24 3.16 4.21 -1.54
CA ILE A 24 2.52 5.54 -1.42
C ILE A 24 3.19 6.62 -2.29
N GLY A 25 4.33 6.31 -2.93
CA GLY A 25 4.97 7.21 -3.90
C GLY A 25 4.29 7.19 -5.26
N ASN A 26 3.59 6.10 -5.59
CA ASN A 26 2.77 6.01 -6.78
C ASN A 26 1.35 6.51 -6.50
N LYS A 27 0.88 7.48 -7.29
CA LYS A 27 -0.44 8.13 -7.08
C LYS A 27 -1.61 7.15 -7.13
N LEU A 28 -1.56 6.16 -8.03
CA LEU A 28 -2.63 5.17 -8.16
C LEU A 28 -2.61 4.20 -6.99
N ASP A 29 -1.43 3.74 -6.58
CA ASP A 29 -1.30 2.83 -5.44
C ASP A 29 -1.65 3.51 -4.12
N PHE A 30 -1.39 4.81 -3.99
CA PHE A 30 -1.89 5.63 -2.87
C PHE A 30 -3.42 5.59 -2.76
N LEU A 31 -4.15 5.79 -3.87
CA LEU A 31 -5.61 5.73 -3.88
C LEU A 31 -6.13 4.33 -3.53
N LYS A 32 -5.55 3.28 -4.12
CA LYS A 32 -5.89 1.89 -3.80
C LYS A 32 -5.66 1.56 -2.33
N THR A 33 -4.52 1.99 -1.79
CA THR A 33 -4.17 1.81 -0.37
C THR A 33 -5.22 2.49 0.51
N THR A 34 -5.56 3.74 0.21
CA THR A 34 -6.55 4.49 0.97
C THR A 34 -7.90 3.77 1.02
N VAL A 35 -8.37 3.29 -0.14
CA VAL A 35 -9.61 2.51 -0.23
C VAL A 35 -9.54 1.22 0.58
N GLU A 36 -8.44 0.46 0.45
CA GLU A 36 -8.26 -0.80 1.17
C GLU A 36 -8.28 -0.60 2.69
N PHE A 37 -7.57 0.42 3.20
CA PHE A 37 -7.51 0.69 4.63
C PHE A 37 -8.83 1.26 5.18
N ALA A 38 -9.56 2.06 4.41
CA ALA A 38 -10.88 2.53 4.79
C ALA A 38 -11.88 1.36 4.93
N LEU A 39 -11.82 0.38 4.04
CA LEU A 39 -12.69 -0.81 4.09
C LEU A 39 -12.31 -1.82 5.20
N LYS A 40 -11.11 -1.73 5.77
CA LYS A 40 -10.68 -2.54 6.92
C LYS A 40 -11.11 -1.98 8.28
N ARG A 41 -11.53 -0.71 8.33
CA ARG A 41 -11.94 -0.02 9.55
C ARG A 41 -13.41 -0.29 9.86
N PRO A 42 -13.76 -1.02 10.94
CA PRO A 42 -15.14 -1.38 11.24
C PRO A 42 -16.08 -0.18 11.34
N GLU A 43 -15.57 0.97 11.80
CA GLU A 43 -16.35 2.20 11.95
C GLU A 43 -16.75 2.84 10.60
N PHE A 44 -16.05 2.50 9.51
CA PHE A 44 -16.27 3.09 8.18
C PHE A 44 -16.62 2.07 7.10
N ALA A 45 -16.29 0.80 7.27
CA ALA A 45 -16.30 -0.20 6.21
C ALA A 45 -17.63 -0.28 5.45
N ASP A 46 -18.75 -0.39 6.17
CA ASP A 46 -20.07 -0.57 5.56
C ASP A 46 -20.54 0.70 4.84
N LYS A 47 -20.42 1.86 5.50
CA LYS A 47 -20.82 3.15 4.93
C LYS A 47 -19.95 3.50 3.71
N PHE A 48 -18.65 3.25 3.78
CA PHE A 48 -17.72 3.54 2.71
C PHE A 48 -17.89 2.59 1.52
N ARG A 49 -18.17 1.29 1.77
CA ARG A 49 -18.51 0.33 0.71
C ARG A 49 -19.76 0.77 -0.05
N ALA A 50 -20.82 1.14 0.66
CA ALA A 50 -22.06 1.62 0.04
C ALA A 50 -21.82 2.86 -0.84
N PHE A 51 -20.99 3.79 -0.37
CA PHE A 51 -20.58 4.96 -1.15
C PHE A 51 -19.80 4.60 -2.42
N LEU A 52 -18.84 3.67 -2.34
CA LEU A 52 -18.10 3.21 -3.52
C LEU A 52 -19.02 2.54 -4.54
N GLU A 53 -19.97 1.72 -4.08
CA GLU A 53 -20.97 1.10 -4.96
C GLU A 53 -21.88 2.14 -5.63
N GLU A 54 -22.26 3.22 -4.93
CA GLU A 54 -23.02 4.33 -5.51
C GLU A 54 -22.22 5.02 -6.62
N ILE A 55 -20.95 5.33 -6.37
CA ILE A 55 -20.08 5.96 -7.39
C ILE A 55 -19.95 5.06 -8.61
N LEU A 56 -19.75 3.76 -8.43
CA LEU A 56 -19.56 2.82 -9.55
C LEU A 56 -20.84 2.56 -10.35
N LYS A 57 -22.02 2.89 -9.81
CA LYS A 57 -23.33 2.78 -10.48
C LYS A 57 -23.77 4.08 -11.15
N LYS A 58 -23.15 5.21 -10.81
CA LYS A 58 -23.36 6.49 -11.50
C LYS A 58 -22.44 6.52 -12.71
N ASP A 59 -23.04 6.39 -13.89
CA ASP A 59 -22.37 6.62 -15.18
C ASP A 59 -21.81 8.05 -15.27
#